data_AF-A0A061FQG3-F1
#
_entry.id   AF-A0A061FQG3-F1
#
_cell.length_a   1.000
_cell.length_b   1.000
_cell.length_c   1.000
_cell.angle_alpha   90.00
_cell.angle_beta   90.00
_cell.angle_gamma   90.00
#
_symmetry.space_group_name_H-M   'P 1'
#
loop_
_entity.id
_entity.type
_entity.pdbx_description
1 polymer ?
#
loop_
_entity_poly.entity_id
_entity_poly.type
_entity_poly.pdbx_seq_one_letter_code
_entity_poly.pdbx_strand_id
1 'polypeptide(L)'
;MTPPWDQCLCGADPTDGFTPVPSTDENFDLQKPYDKPLSQRYYYSDGIRSLRVYDKDKPFKRGSGTRQSTEIRIKYSTVVDDYSSGVWQFEGHAYVPKGTSAVTIVQIHGAAEGATTLQLRIYHGNMRYYSYNLVATNLYDKWFRVNVIHDVGKGKVIVFIDGEEKFVVNDQGPGDPYFKCGVCRTSYV
;
A
#
# COMPACT_ATOMS: atom_id res chain seq x y z
N MET A 1 -37.01 -0.35 -27.68
CA MET A 1 -35.66 0.00 -28.16
C MET A 1 -34.89 0.52 -26.97
N THR A 2 -33.96 -0.28 -26.45
CA THR A 2 -32.98 0.10 -25.43
C THR A 2 -31.77 0.76 -26.11
N PRO A 3 -31.09 1.73 -25.48
CA PRO A 3 -29.96 2.43 -26.11
C PRO A 3 -28.74 1.50 -26.28
N PRO A 4 -27.82 1.76 -27.24
CA PRO A 4 -26.75 0.84 -27.62
C PRO A 4 -25.57 0.77 -26.64
N TRP A 5 -25.68 1.37 -25.45
CA TRP A 5 -24.54 1.53 -24.51
C TRP A 5 -24.68 0.73 -23.22
N ASP A 6 -25.76 -0.05 -23.05
CA ASP A 6 -25.95 -0.97 -21.91
C ASP A 6 -25.27 -2.33 -22.12
N GLN A 7 -24.12 -2.35 -22.79
CA GLN A 7 -23.17 -3.45 -22.65
C GLN A 7 -22.12 -3.00 -21.65
N CYS A 8 -22.50 -2.97 -20.37
CA CYS A 8 -21.54 -3.10 -19.29
C CYS A 8 -20.91 -4.49 -19.45
N LEU A 9 -19.82 -4.56 -20.21
CA LEU A 9 -18.84 -5.62 -20.05
C LEU A 9 -18.41 -5.50 -18.59
N CYS A 10 -19.03 -6.30 -17.73
CA CYS A 10 -18.63 -6.47 -16.35
C CYS A 10 -17.17 -6.90 -16.38
N GLY A 11 -16.25 -5.94 -16.29
CA GLY A 11 -14.87 -6.23 -15.98
C GLY A 11 -14.90 -6.96 -14.64
N ALA A 12 -14.27 -8.13 -14.56
CA ALA A 12 -14.12 -8.84 -13.31
C ALA A 12 -13.56 -7.88 -12.27
N ASP A 13 -14.12 -7.89 -11.06
CA ASP A 13 -13.58 -7.11 -9.96
C ASP A 13 -12.16 -7.62 -9.66
N PRO A 14 -11.18 -6.77 -9.34
CA PRO A 14 -9.80 -7.25 -9.11
C PRO A 14 -9.67 -8.20 -7.91
N THR A 15 -10.72 -8.36 -7.11
CA THR A 15 -10.82 -9.36 -6.03
C THR A 15 -11.34 -10.74 -6.51
N ASP A 16 -11.86 -10.84 -7.74
CA ASP A 16 -12.47 -12.07 -8.25
C ASP A 16 -11.45 -13.22 -8.29
N GLY A 17 -11.83 -14.36 -7.71
CA GLY A 17 -10.99 -15.57 -7.63
C GLY A 17 -10.02 -15.61 -6.44
N PHE A 18 -9.96 -14.56 -5.61
CA PHE A 18 -9.19 -14.59 -4.37
C PHE A 18 -10.00 -15.13 -3.19
N THR A 19 -9.34 -15.85 -2.29
CA THR A 19 -9.91 -16.22 -0.99
C THR A 19 -9.53 -15.16 0.04
N PRO A 20 -10.50 -14.54 0.74
CA PRO A 20 -10.21 -13.56 1.78
C PRO A 20 -9.40 -14.19 2.92
N VAL A 21 -8.33 -13.50 3.32
CA VAL A 21 -7.59 -13.80 4.54
C VAL A 21 -8.18 -12.95 5.67
N PRO A 22 -8.34 -13.48 6.90
CA PRO A 22 -8.79 -12.69 8.03
C PRO A 22 -7.94 -11.42 8.19
N SER A 23 -8.61 -10.27 8.27
CA SER A 23 -7.98 -8.96 8.44
C SER A 23 -8.32 -8.42 9.83
N THR A 24 -7.90 -9.14 10.88
CA THR A 24 -8.10 -8.72 12.27
C THR A 24 -6.90 -7.91 12.78
N ASP A 25 -7.05 -7.26 13.93
CA ASP A 25 -5.93 -6.54 14.57
C ASP A 25 -4.73 -7.43 14.88
N GLU A 26 -4.92 -8.75 15.01
CA GLU A 26 -3.84 -9.71 15.23
C GLU A 26 -2.93 -9.85 14.00
N ASN A 27 -3.44 -9.57 12.81
CA ASN A 27 -2.70 -9.57 11.56
C ASN A 27 -1.90 -8.28 11.33
N PHE A 28 -2.04 -7.28 12.20
CA PHE A 28 -1.50 -5.93 12.00
C PHE A 28 -0.34 -5.63 12.95
N ASP A 29 0.88 -5.67 12.41
CA ASP A 29 2.07 -5.17 13.10
C ASP A 29 2.19 -3.67 12.90
N LEU A 30 1.77 -2.91 13.92
CA LEU A 30 1.80 -1.45 13.94
C LEU A 30 3.21 -0.93 14.22
N GLN A 31 3.77 -0.25 13.22
CA GLN A 31 5.08 0.37 13.24
C GLN A 31 4.94 1.88 13.40
N LYS A 32 5.81 2.49 14.22
CA LYS A 32 5.78 3.92 14.56
C LYS A 32 7.20 4.46 14.78
N PRO A 33 7.43 5.78 14.77
CA PRO A 33 8.69 6.35 15.24
C PRO A 33 9.10 5.79 16.61
N TYR A 34 10.35 5.36 16.77
CA TYR A 34 10.77 4.69 18.01
C TYR A 34 10.63 5.58 19.25
N ASP A 35 10.70 6.91 19.07
CA ASP A 35 10.68 7.92 20.14
C ASP A 35 9.28 8.49 20.44
N LYS A 36 8.24 8.06 19.71
CA LYS A 36 6.85 8.54 19.91
C LYS A 36 5.96 7.44 20.45
N PRO A 37 4.99 7.71 21.32
CA PRO A 37 3.94 6.75 21.65
C PRO A 37 3.04 6.51 20.44
N LEU A 38 2.48 5.30 20.32
CA LEU A 38 1.61 4.92 19.20
C LEU A 38 0.38 5.82 19.10
N SER A 39 -0.24 6.15 20.23
CA SER A 39 -1.43 7.00 20.33
C SER A 39 -1.26 8.42 19.76
N GLN A 40 -0.02 8.90 19.57
CA GLN A 40 0.23 10.19 18.94
C GLN A 40 0.33 10.12 17.40
N ARG A 41 0.39 8.91 16.83
CA ARG A 41 0.63 8.67 15.39
C ARG A 41 -0.43 7.80 14.75
N TYR A 42 -1.12 7.01 15.56
CA TYR A 42 -2.13 6.07 15.14
C TYR A 42 -3.38 6.20 16.00
N TYR A 43 -4.54 6.16 15.34
CA TYR A 43 -5.84 6.11 15.97
C TYR A 43 -6.81 5.27 15.12
N TYR A 44 -7.72 4.55 15.78
CA TYR A 44 -8.75 3.74 15.13
C TYR A 44 -10.11 4.09 15.71
N SER A 45 -11.03 4.47 14.85
CA SER A 45 -12.44 4.70 15.18
C SER A 45 -13.30 4.44 13.95
N ASP A 46 -14.46 3.83 14.16
CA ASP A 46 -15.49 3.68 13.13
C ASP A 46 -14.98 3.06 11.81
N GLY A 47 -14.11 2.06 11.92
CA GLY A 47 -13.51 1.37 10.77
C GLY A 47 -12.38 2.14 10.08
N ILE A 48 -12.05 3.36 10.52
CA ILE A 48 -11.00 4.20 9.93
C ILE A 48 -9.74 4.14 10.78
N ARG A 49 -8.64 3.70 10.15
CA ARG A 49 -7.28 3.78 10.72
C ARG A 49 -6.62 5.07 10.25
N SER A 50 -6.40 5.99 11.19
CA SER A 50 -5.68 7.24 10.95
C SER A 50 -4.20 7.05 11.29
N LEU A 51 -3.32 7.21 10.30
CA LEU A 51 -1.87 7.13 10.45
C LEU A 51 -1.24 8.49 10.11
N ARG A 52 -0.30 8.96 10.92
CA ARG A 52 0.38 10.25 10.75
C ARG A 52 1.86 10.13 11.04
N VAL A 53 2.67 10.91 10.34
CA VAL A 53 4.10 11.05 10.63
C VAL A 53 4.50 12.50 10.37
N TYR A 54 5.42 13.02 11.18
CA TYR A 54 5.95 14.39 11.03
C TYR A 54 7.41 14.38 10.61
N ASP A 55 7.86 15.47 10.01
CA ASP A 55 9.22 15.70 9.52
C ASP A 55 10.32 15.52 10.58
N LYS A 56 10.01 15.86 11.84
CA LYS A 56 10.91 15.77 12.99
C LYS A 56 10.83 14.45 13.75
N ASP A 57 9.95 13.53 13.34
CA ASP A 57 9.91 12.21 13.97
C ASP A 57 11.23 11.47 13.73
N LYS A 58 11.45 10.40 14.51
CA LYS A 58 12.57 9.49 14.28
C LYS A 58 12.12 8.30 13.41
N PRO A 59 13.08 7.52 12.87
CA PRO A 59 12.77 6.30 12.14
C PRO A 59 12.02 5.29 13.02
N PHE A 60 11.47 4.24 12.39
CA PHE A 60 10.85 3.12 13.12
C PHE A 60 11.83 2.42 14.08
N LYS A 61 13.10 2.28 13.67
CA LYS A 61 14.16 1.62 14.46
C LYS A 61 15.29 2.59 14.79
N ARG A 62 15.79 2.50 16.02
CA ARG A 62 16.96 3.29 16.47
C ARG A 62 18.18 2.94 15.63
N GLY A 63 18.93 3.96 15.20
CA GLY A 63 20.13 3.79 14.37
C GLY A 63 19.86 3.45 12.90
N SER A 64 18.60 3.37 12.48
CA SER A 64 18.28 3.15 11.07
C SER A 64 18.46 4.44 10.26
N GLY A 65 18.99 4.32 9.04
CA GLY A 65 19.02 5.40 8.05
C GLY A 65 17.72 5.57 7.26
N THR A 66 16.71 4.72 7.52
CA THR A 66 15.39 4.90 6.91
C THR A 66 14.69 6.14 7.47
N ARG A 67 13.70 6.64 6.74
CA ARG A 67 12.91 7.79 7.16
C ARG A 67 11.82 7.40 8.15
N GLN A 68 11.14 8.42 8.66
CA GLN A 68 10.05 8.29 9.59
C GLN A 68 8.86 7.59 8.93
N SER A 69 8.26 6.64 9.65
CA SER A 69 7.05 5.97 9.18
C SER A 69 6.10 5.64 10.33
N THR A 70 4.81 5.70 10.02
CA THR A 70 3.76 5.05 10.81
C THR A 70 2.97 4.17 9.85
N GLU A 71 3.14 2.87 9.97
CA GLU A 71 2.68 1.88 8.99
C GLU A 71 2.14 0.65 9.68
N ILE A 72 1.34 -0.12 8.95
CA ILE A 72 0.87 -1.44 9.30
C ILE A 72 1.61 -2.41 8.40
N ARG A 73 2.41 -3.30 8.97
CA ARG A 73 2.85 -4.51 8.28
C ARG A 73 1.74 -5.55 8.41
N ILE A 74 1.34 -6.13 7.28
CA ILE A 74 0.27 -7.11 7.21
C ILE A 74 0.88 -8.49 7.31
N LYS A 75 0.41 -9.27 8.28
CA LYS A 75 0.73 -10.69 8.46
C LYS A 75 -0.39 -11.53 7.87
N TYR A 76 -0.05 -12.53 7.07
CA TYR A 76 -1.04 -13.38 6.42
C TYR A 76 -1.65 -14.41 7.36
N SER A 77 -0.93 -14.80 8.41
CA SER A 77 -1.43 -15.69 9.44
C SER A 77 -0.64 -15.47 10.74
N THR A 78 -1.17 -15.98 11.85
CA THR A 78 -0.41 -16.05 13.10
C THR A 78 0.83 -16.95 13.00
N VAL A 79 0.88 -17.82 11.98
CA VAL A 79 2.00 -18.75 11.73
C VAL A 79 2.86 -18.40 10.51
N VAL A 80 2.38 -17.53 9.61
CA VAL A 80 3.09 -17.15 8.38
C VAL A 80 3.08 -15.63 8.26
N ASP A 81 4.26 -15.04 8.45
CA ASP A 81 4.45 -13.59 8.36
C ASP A 81 4.53 -13.11 6.90
N ASP A 82 5.17 -13.89 6.01
CA ASP A 82 5.56 -13.50 4.65
C ASP A 82 5.20 -14.59 3.63
N TYR A 83 5.06 -14.23 2.34
CA TYR A 83 4.74 -15.17 1.26
C TYR A 83 5.89 -15.28 0.26
N SER A 84 6.21 -16.48 -0.23
CA SER A 84 7.30 -16.68 -1.21
C SER A 84 6.84 -17.32 -2.52
N SER A 85 5.54 -17.59 -2.66
CA SER A 85 4.93 -18.16 -3.88
C SER A 85 3.45 -17.83 -3.98
N GLY A 86 2.84 -18.12 -5.13
CA GLY A 86 1.41 -17.90 -5.39
C GLY A 86 1.09 -16.48 -5.88
N VAL A 87 -0.21 -16.15 -5.84
CA VAL A 87 -0.74 -14.84 -6.24
C VAL A 87 -1.41 -14.23 -5.03
N TRP A 88 -0.94 -13.06 -4.60
CA TRP A 88 -1.40 -12.40 -3.39
C TRP A 88 -1.94 -11.01 -3.70
N GLN A 89 -2.99 -10.63 -2.99
CA GLN A 89 -3.69 -9.38 -3.23
C GLN A 89 -3.86 -8.59 -1.93
N PHE A 90 -3.51 -7.31 -1.97
CA PHE A 90 -3.88 -6.33 -0.97
C PHE A 90 -4.99 -5.42 -1.51
N GLU A 91 -5.98 -5.14 -0.68
CA GLU A 91 -7.00 -4.14 -0.96
C GLU A 91 -7.26 -3.24 0.25
N GLY A 92 -7.52 -1.96 -0.01
CA GLY A 92 -8.04 -1.04 1.01
C GLY A 92 -8.60 0.24 0.40
N HIS A 93 -9.32 1.00 1.23
CA HIS A 93 -9.71 2.37 0.91
C HIS A 93 -8.75 3.33 1.58
N ALA A 94 -8.22 4.28 0.82
CA ALA A 94 -7.27 5.27 1.29
C ALA A 94 -7.81 6.68 1.12
N TYR A 95 -7.47 7.56 2.07
CA TYR A 95 -7.72 8.99 2.03
C TYR A 95 -6.44 9.72 2.34
N VAL A 96 -6.07 10.70 1.50
CA VAL A 96 -4.85 11.50 1.70
C VAL A 96 -5.22 12.98 1.73
N PRO A 97 -5.04 13.67 2.87
CA PRO A 97 -5.31 15.11 2.94
C PRO A 97 -4.39 15.91 2.02
N LYS A 98 -4.92 16.92 1.33
CA LYS A 98 -4.11 17.87 0.55
C LYS A 98 -3.07 18.56 1.44
N GLY A 99 -1.88 18.72 0.89
CA GLY A 99 -0.70 19.20 1.62
C GLY A 99 0.16 18.08 2.21
N THR A 100 -0.31 16.83 2.15
CA THR A 100 0.53 15.66 2.47
C THR A 100 1.48 15.36 1.31
N SER A 101 2.78 15.58 1.49
CA SER A 101 3.80 15.32 0.47
C SER A 101 4.68 14.11 0.82
N ALA A 102 5.07 13.34 -0.20
CA ALA A 102 6.05 12.24 -0.14
C ALA A 102 5.70 11.08 0.78
N VAL A 103 4.42 10.70 0.81
CA VAL A 103 3.95 9.57 1.60
C VAL A 103 3.76 8.34 0.74
N THR A 104 4.29 7.22 1.19
CA THR A 104 3.99 5.91 0.63
C THR A 104 2.76 5.34 1.32
N ILE A 105 1.73 5.00 0.52
CA ILE A 105 0.44 4.50 1.01
C ILE A 105 0.41 2.98 1.09
N VAL A 106 0.98 2.31 0.08
CA VAL A 106 1.10 0.85 0.01
C VAL A 106 2.52 0.48 -0.43
N GLN A 107 3.07 -0.55 0.20
CA GLN A 107 4.36 -1.14 -0.16
C GLN A 107 4.27 -2.64 -0.24
N ILE A 108 5.11 -3.22 -1.09
CA ILE A 108 5.54 -4.62 -0.98
C ILE A 108 7.01 -4.56 -0.58
N HIS A 109 7.32 -4.90 0.66
CA HIS A 109 8.70 -5.11 1.10
C HIS A 109 9.13 -6.54 0.74
N GLY A 110 10.44 -6.77 0.58
CA GLY A 110 10.98 -8.07 0.15
C GLY A 110 11.19 -8.12 -1.36
N ALA A 111 12.45 -8.31 -1.76
CA ALA A 111 12.93 -8.33 -3.13
C ALA A 111 14.38 -8.80 -3.15
N ALA A 112 14.87 -9.27 -4.31
CA ALA A 112 16.29 -9.54 -4.51
C ALA A 112 17.07 -8.24 -4.79
N GLU A 113 16.45 -7.33 -5.54
CA GLU A 113 17.03 -6.02 -5.86
C GLU A 113 16.40 -4.92 -4.98
N GLY A 114 17.21 -4.34 -4.10
CA GLY A 114 16.75 -3.33 -3.15
C GLY A 114 15.91 -3.92 -2.00
N ALA A 115 15.17 -3.06 -1.31
CA ALA A 115 14.41 -3.45 -0.10
C ALA A 115 12.92 -3.74 -0.37
N THR A 116 12.41 -3.33 -1.53
CA THR A 116 10.98 -3.32 -1.84
C THR A 116 10.73 -3.78 -3.27
N THR A 117 9.64 -4.50 -3.47
CA THR A 117 9.09 -4.83 -4.79
C THR A 117 8.19 -3.69 -5.32
N LEU A 118 7.45 -3.02 -4.44
CA LEU A 118 6.53 -1.94 -4.81
C LEU A 118 6.54 -0.82 -3.77
N GLN A 119 6.47 0.43 -4.23
CA GLN A 119 6.08 1.57 -3.41
C GLN A 119 5.10 2.47 -4.17
N LEU A 120 3.88 2.65 -3.64
CA LEU A 120 2.90 3.59 -4.17
C LEU A 120 2.96 4.90 -3.39
N ARG A 121 3.59 5.92 -3.99
CA ARG A 121 3.87 7.19 -3.35
C ARG A 121 2.99 8.29 -3.90
N ILE A 122 2.48 9.19 -3.05
CA ILE A 122 1.70 10.33 -3.49
C ILE A 122 2.50 11.63 -3.38
N TYR A 123 2.53 12.37 -4.50
CA TYR A 123 3.17 13.67 -4.65
C TYR A 123 2.20 14.63 -5.34
N HIS A 124 1.85 15.74 -4.70
CA HIS A 124 0.95 16.75 -5.26
C HIS A 124 -0.38 16.15 -5.79
N GLY A 125 -0.89 15.14 -5.10
CA GLY A 125 -2.15 14.45 -5.44
C GLY A 125 -1.98 13.34 -6.47
N ASN A 126 -0.77 13.13 -6.98
CA ASN A 126 -0.48 12.13 -7.99
C ASN A 126 0.23 10.93 -7.38
N MET A 127 -0.32 9.74 -7.59
CA MET A 127 0.30 8.48 -7.21
C MET A 127 1.36 8.09 -8.23
N ARG A 128 2.50 7.62 -7.74
CA ARG A 128 3.63 7.12 -8.53
C ARG A 128 4.14 5.78 -8.03
N TYR A 129 4.64 4.98 -8.96
CA TYR A 129 5.51 3.84 -8.67
C TYR A 129 6.89 4.38 -8.30
N TYR A 130 7.30 4.18 -7.05
CA TYR A 130 8.41 4.89 -6.43
C TYR A 130 8.29 6.41 -6.69
N SER A 131 9.32 7.04 -7.22
CA SER A 131 9.30 8.45 -7.67
C SER A 131 9.21 8.59 -9.19
N TYR A 132 9.03 7.49 -9.93
CA TYR A 132 9.25 7.45 -11.37
C TYR A 132 7.93 7.55 -12.14
N ASN A 133 7.22 6.44 -12.31
CA ASN A 133 6.08 6.35 -13.22
C ASN A 133 4.81 6.87 -12.56
N LEU A 134 4.03 7.65 -13.31
CA LEU A 134 2.71 8.07 -12.89
C LEU A 134 1.74 6.89 -12.95
N VAL A 135 1.00 6.67 -11.87
CA VAL A 135 0.00 5.60 -11.75
C VAL A 135 -1.40 6.18 -11.81
N ALA A 136 -1.68 7.21 -11.00
CA ALA A 136 -2.98 7.87 -10.95
C ALA A 136 -2.82 9.33 -10.51
N THR A 137 -3.83 10.15 -10.76
CA THR A 137 -3.82 11.59 -10.46
C THR A 137 -5.01 12.01 -9.62
N ASN A 138 -4.93 13.20 -9.03
CA ASN A 138 -6.03 13.85 -8.31
C ASN A 138 -6.61 13.01 -7.14
N LEU A 139 -5.73 12.48 -6.28
CA LEU A 139 -6.08 11.58 -5.17
C LEU A 139 -6.11 12.24 -3.78
N TYR A 140 -6.06 13.58 -3.72
CA TYR A 140 -6.20 14.28 -2.45
C TYR A 140 -7.67 14.53 -2.08
N ASP A 141 -7.90 14.63 -0.78
CA ASP A 141 -9.18 15.03 -0.15
C ASP A 141 -10.39 14.20 -0.61
N LYS A 142 -10.15 12.95 -0.97
CA LYS A 142 -11.19 11.98 -1.33
C LYS A 142 -10.75 10.57 -0.97
N TRP A 143 -11.74 9.70 -0.78
CA TRP A 143 -11.51 8.27 -0.69
C TRP A 143 -11.30 7.69 -2.08
N PHE A 144 -10.36 6.75 -2.19
CA PHE A 144 -10.17 5.91 -3.37
C PHE A 144 -9.87 4.49 -2.93
N ARG A 145 -10.32 3.52 -3.72
CA ARG A 145 -9.99 2.11 -3.54
C ARG A 145 -8.64 1.84 -4.19
N VAL A 146 -7.71 1.26 -3.45
CA VAL A 146 -6.43 0.77 -3.97
C VAL A 146 -6.40 -0.74 -3.85
N ASN A 147 -6.07 -1.41 -4.96
CA ASN A 147 -5.90 -2.85 -5.00
C ASN A 147 -4.56 -3.15 -5.69
N VAL A 148 -3.78 -4.06 -5.11
CA VAL A 148 -2.47 -4.46 -5.59
C VAL A 148 -2.40 -5.98 -5.63
N ILE A 149 -2.11 -6.54 -6.80
CA ILE A 149 -1.92 -7.96 -7.02
C ILE A 149 -0.44 -8.23 -7.30
N HIS A 150 0.15 -9.18 -6.58
CA HIS A 150 1.50 -9.68 -6.81
C HIS A 150 1.45 -11.16 -7.21
N ASP A 151 1.76 -11.45 -8.47
CA ASP A 151 1.96 -12.82 -8.99
C ASP A 151 3.46 -13.14 -8.91
N VAL A 152 3.85 -13.85 -7.85
CA VAL A 152 5.26 -14.19 -7.58
C VAL A 152 5.82 -15.12 -8.65
N GLY A 153 5.01 -16.06 -9.13
CA GLY A 153 5.44 -17.03 -10.14
C GLY A 153 5.75 -16.39 -11.49
N LYS A 154 5.07 -15.29 -11.82
CA LYS A 154 5.34 -14.49 -13.04
C LYS A 154 6.24 -13.28 -12.79
N GLY A 155 6.65 -13.03 -11.54
CA GLY A 155 7.38 -11.84 -11.13
C GLY A 155 6.68 -10.55 -11.55
N LYS A 156 5.38 -10.43 -11.31
CA LYS A 156 4.54 -9.34 -11.84
C LYS A 156 3.68 -8.71 -10.77
N VAL A 157 3.65 -7.37 -10.74
CA VAL A 157 2.78 -6.56 -9.90
C VAL A 157 1.79 -5.79 -10.76
N ILE A 158 0.52 -5.80 -10.37
CA ILE A 158 -0.57 -5.06 -11.01
C ILE A 158 -1.23 -4.16 -9.97
N VAL A 159 -1.49 -2.92 -10.33
CA VAL A 159 -2.09 -1.91 -9.47
C VAL A 159 -3.38 -1.41 -10.09
N PHE A 160 -4.45 -1.46 -9.30
CA PHE A 160 -5.77 -0.94 -9.63
C PHE A 160 -6.11 0.23 -8.70
N ILE A 161 -6.76 1.25 -9.27
CA ILE A 161 -7.33 2.37 -8.52
C ILE A 161 -8.80 2.49 -8.92
N ASP A 162 -9.69 2.46 -7.93
CA ASP A 162 -11.15 2.47 -8.12
C ASP A 162 -11.65 1.36 -9.08
N GLY A 163 -11.03 0.18 -9.00
CA GLY A 163 -11.36 -0.98 -9.82
C GLY A 163 -10.73 -0.98 -11.23
N GLU A 164 -10.12 0.13 -11.67
CA GLU A 164 -9.49 0.23 -12.98
C GLU A 164 -8.00 -0.12 -12.91
N GLU A 165 -7.52 -0.98 -13.82
CA GLU A 165 -6.07 -1.26 -13.96
C GLU A 165 -5.33 0.03 -14.34
N LYS A 166 -4.36 0.43 -13.53
CA LYS A 166 -3.59 1.66 -13.74
C LYS A 166 -2.13 1.41 -14.09
N PHE A 167 -1.56 0.32 -13.58
CA PHE A 167 -0.13 0.10 -13.70
C PHE A 167 0.25 -1.37 -13.59
N VAL A 168 1.22 -1.76 -14.39
CA VAL A 168 1.77 -3.11 -14.45
C VAL A 168 3.28 -3.00 -14.51
N VAL A 169 3.98 -3.76 -13.67
CA VAL A 169 5.45 -3.79 -13.63
C VAL A 169 5.96 -5.16 -13.23
N ASN A 170 7.19 -5.46 -13.60
CA ASN A 170 7.88 -6.63 -13.06
C ASN A 170 8.22 -6.38 -11.57
N ASP A 171 8.22 -7.45 -10.78
CA ASP A 171 8.73 -7.41 -9.42
C ASP A 171 10.25 -7.16 -9.40
N GLN A 172 10.84 -7.19 -8.21
CA GLN A 172 12.27 -6.94 -8.03
C GLN A 172 13.02 -8.25 -7.70
N GLY A 173 12.54 -9.38 -8.24
CA GLY A 173 13.13 -10.70 -8.06
C GLY A 173 12.74 -11.39 -6.73
N PRO A 174 13.31 -12.59 -6.49
CA PRO A 174 12.89 -13.46 -5.38
C PRO A 174 13.18 -12.84 -4.01
N GLY A 175 12.34 -13.18 -3.03
CA GLY A 175 12.51 -12.79 -1.64
C GLY A 175 11.36 -13.32 -0.78
N ASP A 176 11.20 -12.76 0.41
CA ASP A 176 10.09 -13.05 1.32
C ASP A 176 9.16 -11.81 1.41
N PRO A 177 8.34 -11.56 0.38
CA PRO A 177 7.55 -10.35 0.33
C PRO A 177 6.43 -10.29 1.37
N TYR A 178 6.09 -9.05 1.75
CA TYR A 178 4.93 -8.73 2.56
C TYR A 178 4.37 -7.35 2.24
N PHE A 179 3.05 -7.20 2.41
CA PHE A 179 2.39 -5.91 2.24
C PHE A 179 2.58 -5.03 3.47
N LYS A 180 2.72 -3.73 3.22
CA LYS A 180 2.54 -2.69 4.21
C LYS A 180 1.58 -1.63 3.69
N CYS A 181 0.83 -1.01 4.59
CA CYS A 181 0.07 0.19 4.28
C CYS A 181 0.26 1.26 5.36
N GLY A 182 -0.02 2.52 5.04
CA GLY A 182 0.07 3.63 5.99
C GLY A 182 0.82 4.83 5.44
N VAL A 183 1.76 5.36 6.22
CA VAL A 183 2.50 6.57 5.87
C VAL A 183 3.98 6.37 6.15
N CYS A 184 4.76 6.15 5.08
CA CYS A 184 6.22 6.23 5.12
C CYS A 184 6.69 7.46 4.37
N ARG A 185 7.52 8.29 5.01
CA ARG A 185 8.07 9.46 4.37
C ARG A 185 9.25 9.05 3.48
N THR A 186 9.27 9.45 2.21
CA THR A 186 10.32 8.98 1.27
C THR A 186 11.16 10.09 0.64
N SER A 187 10.77 11.36 0.78
CA SER A 187 11.57 12.52 0.37
C SER A 187 11.28 13.79 1.18
N TYR A 188 12.18 14.77 1.09
CA TYR A 188 12.00 16.12 1.63
C TYR A 188 11.39 16.98 0.52
N VAL A 189 10.14 16.71 0.14
CA VAL A 189 9.33 17.71 -0.58
C VAL A 189 8.34 18.34 0.37
#